data_AF-A0A7J4UW53-F1
#
_entry.id   AF-A0A7J4UW53-F1
#
_cell.length_a   1.000
_cell.length_b   1.000
_cell.length_c   1.000
_cell.angle_alpha   90.00
_cell.angle_beta   90.00
_cell.angle_gamma   90.00
#
_symmetry.space_group_name_H-M   'P 1'
#
loop_
_entity.id
_entity.type
_entity.pdbx_description
1 polymer ?
#
loop_
_entity_poly.entity_id
_entity_poly.type
_entity_poly.pdbx_seq_one_letter_code
_entity_poly.pdbx_strand_id
1 'polypeptide(L)'
;MEYVRNSLGQGHDLYSIRNWLLKNNVPPQQVDEVISYFSQSAYQQPRPINKPQGRSFLWIVIMILLIIVGVYLLLAYSSKETTVEASISGDKYEYLAGENINYEATITSSKKIDANLRYVILSNNQVKKSYSEKVTIDKESTRNGILLIPSTLSQGSYELKLTAAYGSKTVESSYEFSIINVQRNVSQPTPTVPVIPTTPTPPKDNTFGSRLIAIKQQVTNNPTAANDCEKFTSTEQKNICYSTIADHTSKVSYCDLISDVYVKDNCYLAFVIRGNTQICDKINDNSTKLYCNQVRLVELMNQYYQQNNTEKVIELSSQFEPNLYNSNPIPENYEYTYSQPTSTNDII
;
A
#
# COMPACT_ATOMS: atom_id res chain seq x y z
N MET A 1 -88.40 -38.79 -6.94
CA MET A 1 -87.89 -37.42 -7.19
C MET A 1 -87.29 -36.75 -5.97
N GLU A 2 -88.02 -36.67 -4.84
CA GLU A 2 -87.57 -35.92 -3.64
C GLU A 2 -86.29 -36.48 -3.00
N TYR A 3 -86.17 -37.81 -2.91
CA TYR A 3 -84.97 -38.48 -2.42
C TYR A 3 -83.70 -38.10 -3.22
N VAL A 4 -83.80 -38.10 -4.56
CA VAL A 4 -82.66 -37.77 -5.44
C VAL A 4 -82.25 -36.30 -5.26
N ARG A 5 -83.22 -35.39 -5.14
CA ARG A 5 -82.97 -33.97 -4.87
C ARG A 5 -82.25 -33.76 -3.54
N ASN A 6 -82.70 -34.43 -2.47
CA ASN A 6 -82.06 -34.33 -1.16
C ASN A 6 -80.65 -34.92 -1.16
N SER A 7 -80.47 -36.08 -1.81
CA SER A 7 -79.16 -36.75 -1.92
C SER A 7 -78.14 -35.91 -2.70
N LEU A 8 -78.57 -35.24 -3.78
CA LEU A 8 -77.74 -34.28 -4.52
C LEU A 8 -77.37 -33.06 -3.65
N GLY A 9 -78.31 -32.54 -2.85
CA GLY A 9 -78.06 -31.45 -1.90
C GLY A 9 -77.07 -31.83 -0.78
N GLN A 10 -76.95 -33.12 -0.47
CA GLN A 10 -75.97 -33.68 0.47
C GLN A 10 -74.61 -33.98 -0.20
N GLY A 11 -74.47 -33.74 -1.51
CA GLY A 11 -73.20 -33.87 -2.24
C GLY A 11 -72.95 -35.26 -2.85
N HIS A 12 -73.93 -36.16 -2.85
CA HIS A 12 -73.82 -37.45 -3.56
C HIS A 12 -73.91 -37.25 -5.07
N ASP A 13 -73.10 -37.97 -5.85
CA ASP A 13 -73.17 -37.94 -7.31
C ASP A 13 -74.31 -38.83 -7.86
N LEU A 14 -74.75 -38.56 -9.09
CA LEU A 14 -75.86 -39.27 -9.73
C LEU A 14 -75.61 -40.77 -9.89
N TYR A 15 -74.35 -41.20 -10.04
CA TYR A 15 -74.01 -42.61 -10.22
C TYR A 15 -74.17 -43.38 -8.90
N SER A 16 -73.69 -42.81 -7.79
CA SER A 16 -73.89 -43.35 -6.44
C SER A 16 -75.37 -43.45 -6.07
N ILE A 17 -76.16 -42.42 -6.40
CA ILE A 17 -77.61 -42.40 -6.16
C ILE A 17 -78.32 -43.48 -7.00
N ARG A 18 -77.97 -43.63 -8.29
CA ARG A 18 -78.52 -44.67 -9.17
C ARG A 18 -78.29 -46.07 -8.60
N ASN A 19 -77.06 -46.37 -8.20
CA ASN A 19 -76.72 -47.68 -7.65
C ASN A 19 -77.44 -47.96 -6.33
N TRP A 20 -77.62 -46.95 -5.48
CA TRP A 20 -78.38 -47.10 -4.23
C TRP A 20 -79.86 -47.41 -4.51
N LEU A 21 -80.48 -46.74 -5.48
CA LEU A 21 -81.89 -46.99 -5.84
C LEU A 21 -82.09 -48.40 -6.40
N LEU A 22 -81.20 -48.85 -7.28
CA LEU A 22 -81.24 -50.21 -7.83
C LEU A 22 -81.06 -51.27 -6.73
N LYS A 23 -80.15 -51.02 -5.78
CA LYS A 23 -79.91 -51.90 -4.62
C LYS A 23 -81.12 -51.99 -3.69
N ASN A 24 -81.97 -50.96 -3.64
CA ASN A 24 -83.19 -50.92 -2.84
C ASN A 24 -84.44 -51.33 -3.64
N ASN A 25 -84.27 -52.18 -4.65
CA ASN A 25 -85.35 -52.77 -5.46
C ASN A 25 -86.24 -51.76 -6.20
N VAL A 26 -85.75 -50.54 -6.47
CA VAL A 26 -86.47 -49.60 -7.34
C VAL A 26 -86.36 -50.08 -8.79
N PRO A 27 -87.47 -50.18 -9.54
CA PRO A 27 -87.45 -50.68 -10.92
C PRO A 27 -86.49 -49.87 -11.80
N PRO A 28 -85.63 -50.53 -12.62
CA PRO A 28 -84.62 -49.84 -13.42
C PRO A 28 -85.18 -48.73 -14.33
N GLN A 29 -86.35 -48.95 -14.93
CA GLN A 29 -87.02 -47.94 -15.77
C GLN A 29 -87.34 -46.64 -15.01
N GLN A 30 -87.81 -46.75 -13.77
CA GLN A 30 -88.10 -45.57 -12.94
C GLN A 30 -86.81 -44.87 -12.48
N VAL A 31 -85.76 -45.65 -12.19
CA VAL A 31 -84.46 -45.08 -11.84
C VAL A 31 -83.89 -44.30 -13.02
N ASP A 32 -83.89 -44.89 -14.23
CA ASP A 32 -83.30 -44.26 -15.41
C ASP A 32 -84.10 -43.03 -15.85
N GLU A 33 -85.43 -43.04 -15.76
CA GLU A 33 -86.28 -41.87 -15.99
C GLU A 33 -85.91 -40.71 -15.04
N VAL A 34 -85.84 -41.00 -13.74
CA VAL A 34 -85.49 -40.01 -12.72
C VAL A 34 -84.07 -39.48 -12.91
N ILE A 35 -83.09 -40.35 -13.14
CA ILE A 35 -81.69 -39.94 -13.35
C ILE A 35 -81.55 -39.12 -14.62
N SER A 36 -82.27 -39.45 -15.70
CA SER A 36 -82.27 -38.68 -16.95
C SER A 36 -82.80 -37.26 -16.78
N TYR A 37 -83.83 -37.08 -15.94
CA TYR A 37 -84.36 -35.76 -15.60
C TYR A 37 -83.30 -34.87 -14.93
N PHE A 38 -82.51 -35.44 -14.01
CA PHE A 38 -81.45 -34.72 -13.29
C PHE A 38 -80.12 -34.63 -14.04
N SER A 39 -79.91 -35.40 -15.11
CA SER A 39 -78.73 -35.29 -15.97
C SER A 39 -78.92 -34.27 -17.11
N GLN A 40 -80.15 -34.10 -17.61
CA GLN A 40 -80.48 -33.10 -18.65
C GLN A 40 -80.71 -31.70 -18.10
N SER A 41 -81.26 -31.59 -16.89
CA SER A 41 -81.31 -30.31 -16.20
C SER A 41 -79.93 -30.00 -15.66
N ALA A 42 -79.34 -28.89 -16.09
CA ALA A 42 -78.09 -28.36 -15.53
C ALA A 42 -78.31 -28.00 -14.06
N TYR A 43 -78.29 -29.01 -13.18
CA TYR A 43 -78.29 -28.84 -11.74
C TYR A 43 -76.90 -28.32 -11.35
N GLN A 44 -76.68 -27.02 -11.60
CA GLN A 44 -75.56 -26.29 -11.03
C GLN A 44 -75.78 -26.25 -9.53
N GLN A 45 -75.25 -27.22 -8.81
CA GLN A 45 -75.02 -27.06 -7.38
C GLN A 45 -74.08 -25.84 -7.24
N PRO A 46 -74.43 -24.81 -6.46
CA PRO A 46 -73.43 -23.85 -6.03
C PRO A 46 -72.37 -24.66 -5.27
N ARG A 47 -71.15 -24.73 -5.81
CA ARG A 47 -70.01 -25.21 -5.03
C ARG A 47 -70.03 -24.41 -3.73
N PRO A 48 -69.96 -25.03 -2.54
CA PRO A 48 -69.62 -24.27 -1.36
C PRO A 48 -68.25 -23.68 -1.65
N ILE A 49 -68.20 -22.40 -1.98
CA ILE A 49 -66.99 -21.62 -1.85
C ILE A 49 -66.77 -21.64 -0.34
N ASN A 50 -66.00 -22.61 0.13
CA ASN A 50 -65.35 -22.51 1.43
C ASN A 50 -64.59 -21.19 1.36
N LYS A 51 -65.19 -20.15 1.93
CA LYS A 51 -64.57 -18.85 2.11
C LYS A 51 -63.25 -19.18 2.80
N PRO A 52 -62.09 -18.98 2.14
CA PRO A 52 -60.84 -19.37 2.77
C PRO A 52 -60.80 -18.60 4.08
N GLN A 53 -60.76 -19.31 5.19
CA GLN A 53 -60.59 -18.69 6.50
C GLN A 53 -59.38 -17.77 6.37
N GLY A 54 -59.62 -16.46 6.47
CA GLY A 54 -58.65 -15.41 6.12
C GLY A 54 -57.33 -15.48 6.88
N ARG A 55 -57.18 -16.42 7.81
CA ARG A 55 -55.91 -16.81 8.44
C ARG A 55 -54.92 -17.43 7.45
N SER A 56 -55.35 -18.25 6.49
CA SER A 56 -54.41 -18.97 5.61
C SER A 56 -53.78 -18.06 4.55
N PHE A 57 -54.52 -17.08 4.04
CA PHE A 57 -53.97 -16.07 3.13
C PHE A 57 -52.99 -15.13 3.84
N LEU A 58 -53.27 -14.79 5.11
CA LEU A 58 -52.41 -13.94 5.93
C LEU A 58 -51.02 -14.56 6.14
N TRP A 59 -50.95 -15.88 6.39
CA TRP A 59 -49.67 -16.59 6.51
C TRP A 59 -48.86 -16.61 5.21
N ILE A 60 -49.52 -16.74 4.06
CA ILE A 60 -48.85 -16.70 2.75
C ILE A 60 -48.25 -15.31 2.51
N VAL A 61 -48.99 -14.24 2.81
CA VAL A 61 -48.50 -12.86 2.69
C VAL A 61 -47.33 -12.59 3.65
N ILE A 62 -47.40 -13.07 4.89
CA ILE A 62 -46.30 -12.96 5.86
C ILE A 62 -45.05 -13.71 5.38
N MET A 63 -45.20 -14.93 4.86
CA MET A 63 -44.08 -15.70 4.32
C MET A 63 -43.42 -15.01 3.12
N ILE A 64 -44.22 -14.43 2.22
CA ILE A 64 -43.68 -13.65 1.09
C ILE A 64 -42.93 -12.41 1.59
N LEU A 65 -43.47 -11.69 2.57
CA LEU A 65 -42.78 -10.54 3.18
C LEU A 65 -41.47 -10.96 3.87
N LEU A 66 -41.45 -12.08 4.59
CA LEU A 66 -40.23 -12.60 5.21
C LEU A 66 -39.18 -13.02 4.18
N ILE A 67 -39.60 -13.58 3.03
CA ILE A 67 -38.68 -13.89 1.93
C ILE A 67 -38.16 -12.61 1.30
N ILE A 68 -38.99 -11.60 1.07
CA ILE A 68 -38.56 -10.31 0.52
C ILE A 68 -37.58 -9.62 1.47
N VAL A 69 -37.88 -9.59 2.76
CA VAL A 69 -36.98 -9.04 3.80
C VAL A 69 -35.70 -9.87 3.88
N GLY A 70 -35.80 -11.20 3.81
CA GLY A 70 -34.65 -12.10 3.79
C GLY A 70 -33.75 -11.85 2.60
N VAL A 71 -34.30 -11.75 1.39
CA VAL A 71 -33.57 -11.42 0.15
C VAL A 71 -32.99 -10.02 0.25
N TYR A 72 -33.74 -9.04 0.74
CA TYR A 72 -33.24 -7.68 0.94
C TYR A 72 -32.06 -7.64 1.93
N LEU A 73 -32.16 -8.34 3.07
CA LEU A 73 -31.08 -8.47 4.04
C LEU A 73 -29.87 -9.21 3.45
N LEU A 74 -30.09 -10.24 2.63
CA LEU A 74 -29.03 -11.00 1.98
C LEU A 74 -28.30 -10.16 0.91
N LEU A 75 -29.05 -9.39 0.13
CA LEU A 75 -28.51 -8.42 -0.82
C LEU A 75 -27.77 -7.27 -0.12
N ALA A 76 -28.31 -6.75 0.98
CA ALA A 76 -27.68 -5.71 1.79
C ALA A 76 -26.44 -6.20 2.56
N TYR A 77 -26.39 -7.48 2.94
CA TYR A 77 -25.22 -8.07 3.59
C TYR A 77 -24.08 -8.35 2.59
N SER A 78 -24.42 -8.64 1.34
CA SER A 78 -23.45 -8.91 0.26
C SER A 78 -22.67 -7.67 -0.21
N SER A 79 -23.11 -6.45 0.14
CA SER A 79 -22.61 -5.20 -0.44
C SER A 79 -21.43 -4.53 0.30
N LYS A 80 -20.79 -5.19 1.28
CA LYS A 80 -19.53 -4.65 1.83
C LYS A 80 -18.41 -4.81 0.80
N GLU A 81 -18.23 -3.79 -0.05
CA GLU A 81 -17.14 -3.71 -1.00
C GLU A 81 -15.78 -3.86 -0.30
N THR A 82 -14.86 -4.59 -0.92
CA THR A 82 -13.48 -4.65 -0.43
C THR A 82 -12.81 -3.31 -0.72
N THR A 83 -12.52 -2.55 0.34
CA THR A 83 -11.64 -1.38 0.29
C THR A 83 -10.18 -1.84 0.34
N VAL A 84 -9.35 -1.22 -0.49
CA VAL A 84 -7.89 -1.42 -0.54
C VAL A 84 -7.25 -0.04 -0.66
N GLU A 85 -6.24 0.22 0.16
CA GLU A 85 -5.44 1.45 0.08
C GLU A 85 -3.97 1.07 -0.05
N ALA A 86 -3.21 1.86 -0.80
CA ALA A 86 -1.79 1.64 -1.03
C ALA A 86 -1.03 2.95 -0.79
N SER A 87 0.13 2.83 -0.17
CA SER A 87 1.07 3.93 0.05
C SER A 87 2.49 3.46 -0.28
N ILE A 88 3.30 4.37 -0.81
CA ILE A 88 4.72 4.12 -1.06
C ILE A 88 5.53 5.37 -0.70
N SER A 89 6.69 5.16 -0.09
CA SER A 89 7.65 6.22 0.24
C SER A 89 9.08 5.72 0.01
N GLY A 90 9.97 6.62 -0.41
CA GLY A 90 11.41 6.40 -0.41
C GLY A 90 12.08 7.02 0.82
N ASP A 91 13.33 6.64 1.05
CA ASP A 91 14.17 7.17 2.14
C ASP A 91 14.72 8.58 1.88
N LYS A 92 14.81 8.98 0.60
CA LYS A 92 15.31 10.30 0.17
C LYS A 92 14.53 10.86 -1.02
N TYR A 93 14.51 12.18 -1.18
CA TYR A 93 13.89 12.85 -2.34
C TYR A 93 14.89 13.13 -3.48
N GLU A 94 16.19 12.97 -3.23
CA GLU A 94 17.26 13.21 -4.20
C GLU A 94 18.23 12.02 -4.20
N TYR A 95 18.56 11.53 -5.39
CA TYR A 95 19.46 10.39 -5.60
C TYR A 95 20.46 10.66 -6.71
N LEU A 96 21.55 9.89 -6.72
CA LEU A 96 22.45 9.81 -7.86
C LEU A 96 22.02 8.70 -8.81
N ALA A 97 22.34 8.85 -10.09
CA ALA A 97 22.18 7.76 -11.04
C ALA A 97 23.05 6.56 -10.59
N GLY A 98 22.47 5.35 -10.55
CA GLY A 98 23.15 4.17 -10.00
C GLY A 98 23.01 4.00 -8.49
N GLU A 99 22.35 4.92 -7.78
CA GLU A 99 22.04 4.77 -6.35
C GLU A 99 20.82 3.86 -6.14
N ASN A 100 20.67 3.35 -4.92
CA ASN A 100 19.53 2.56 -4.50
C ASN A 100 18.49 3.43 -3.81
N ILE A 101 17.22 3.23 -4.16
CA ILE A 101 16.07 3.71 -3.39
C ILE A 101 15.72 2.65 -2.36
N ASN A 102 15.73 3.01 -1.07
CA ASN A 102 15.16 2.15 -0.04
C ASN A 102 13.70 2.59 0.13
N TYR A 103 12.77 1.75 -0.30
CA TYR A 103 11.34 2.06 -0.26
C TYR A 103 10.60 1.23 0.79
N GLU A 104 9.55 1.84 1.33
CA GLU A 104 8.52 1.18 2.11
C GLU A 104 7.19 1.32 1.36
N ALA A 105 6.54 0.19 1.12
CA ALA A 105 5.22 0.13 0.49
C ALA A 105 4.23 -0.57 1.43
N THR A 106 3.16 0.12 1.80
CA THR A 106 2.15 -0.40 2.72
C THR A 106 0.81 -0.51 1.99
N ILE A 107 0.23 -1.72 2.05
CA ILE A 107 -1.06 -2.03 1.46
C ILE A 107 -2.00 -2.51 2.55
N THR A 108 -3.13 -1.83 2.69
CA THR A 108 -4.18 -2.21 3.65
C THR A 108 -5.40 -2.73 2.90
N SER A 109 -6.08 -3.72 3.47
CA SER A 109 -7.33 -4.24 2.93
C SER A 109 -8.33 -4.57 4.04
N SER A 110 -9.61 -4.38 3.74
CA SER A 110 -10.71 -4.76 4.64
C SER A 110 -11.01 -6.27 4.63
N LYS A 111 -10.50 -7.02 3.65
CA LYS A 111 -10.67 -8.46 3.50
C LYS A 111 -9.39 -9.10 2.98
N LYS A 112 -9.22 -10.40 3.24
CA LYS A 112 -8.14 -11.18 2.65
C LYS A 112 -8.23 -11.19 1.12
N ILE A 113 -7.15 -10.76 0.47
CA ILE A 113 -7.02 -10.68 -1.00
C ILE A 113 -5.65 -11.18 -1.45
N ASP A 114 -5.60 -11.68 -2.69
CA ASP A 114 -4.34 -11.85 -3.40
C ASP A 114 -4.16 -10.66 -4.35
N ALA A 115 -3.01 -10.00 -4.26
CA ALA A 115 -2.65 -8.85 -5.07
C ALA A 115 -1.35 -9.08 -5.83
N ASN A 116 -1.26 -8.48 -7.03
CA ASN A 116 -0.04 -8.36 -7.79
C ASN A 116 0.45 -6.91 -7.68
N LEU A 117 1.60 -6.73 -7.03
CA LEU A 117 2.22 -5.42 -6.84
C LEU A 117 3.18 -5.17 -7.98
N ARG A 118 3.07 -4.02 -8.62
CA ARG A 118 3.99 -3.57 -9.67
C ARG A 118 4.59 -2.23 -9.28
N TYR A 119 5.92 -2.20 -9.20
CA TYR A 119 6.71 -1.02 -8.92
C TYR A 119 7.33 -0.53 -10.22
N VAL A 120 7.22 0.77 -10.51
CA VAL A 120 7.67 1.35 -11.78
C VAL A 120 8.38 2.67 -11.53
N ILE A 121 9.60 2.81 -12.04
CA ILE A 121 10.26 4.12 -12.15
C ILE A 121 9.80 4.76 -13.46
N LEU A 122 9.20 5.94 -13.39
CA LEU A 122 8.77 6.74 -14.53
C LEU A 122 9.57 8.04 -14.64
N SER A 123 9.73 8.52 -15.87
CA SER A 123 10.09 9.90 -16.17
C SER A 123 9.28 10.35 -17.39
N ASN A 124 8.55 11.46 -17.26
CA ASN A 124 7.63 11.94 -18.30
C ASN A 124 6.67 10.84 -18.80
N ASN A 125 6.06 10.08 -17.88
CA ASN A 125 5.21 8.92 -18.14
C ASN A 125 5.85 7.75 -18.91
N GLN A 126 7.16 7.78 -19.16
CA GLN A 126 7.88 6.66 -19.75
C GLN A 126 8.46 5.77 -18.67
N VAL A 127 8.18 4.47 -18.77
CA VAL A 127 8.77 3.45 -17.90
C VAL A 127 10.27 3.37 -18.13
N LYS A 128 11.04 3.56 -17.07
CA LYS A 128 12.50 3.42 -17.06
C LYS A 128 12.95 2.08 -16.46
N LYS A 129 12.21 1.60 -15.46
CA LYS A 129 12.43 0.30 -14.83
C LYS A 129 11.13 -0.19 -14.20
N SER A 130 10.92 -1.50 -14.16
CA SER A 130 9.79 -2.10 -13.47
C SER A 130 10.16 -3.40 -12.76
N TYR A 131 9.43 -3.69 -11.69
CA TYR A 131 9.50 -4.92 -10.92
C TYR A 131 8.09 -5.33 -10.49
N SER A 132 7.84 -6.62 -10.29
CA SER A 132 6.53 -7.10 -9.81
C SER A 132 6.65 -8.31 -8.91
N GLU A 133 5.72 -8.42 -7.96
CA GLU A 133 5.61 -9.53 -7.01
C GLU A 133 4.14 -9.86 -6.73
N LYS A 134 3.88 -11.08 -6.26
CA LYS A 134 2.55 -11.49 -5.78
C LYS A 134 2.54 -11.56 -4.26
N VAL A 135 1.45 -11.08 -3.66
CA VAL A 135 1.26 -11.04 -2.21
C VAL A 135 -0.16 -11.44 -1.83
N THR A 136 -0.30 -12.16 -0.72
CA THR A 136 -1.57 -12.31 -0.02
C THR A 136 -1.62 -11.30 1.12
N ILE A 137 -2.66 -10.47 1.13
CA ILE A 137 -2.88 -9.39 2.11
C ILE A 137 -4.13 -9.75 2.90
N ASP A 138 -4.07 -9.70 4.24
CA ASP A 138 -5.24 -9.96 5.10
C ASP A 138 -5.86 -8.65 5.62
N LYS A 139 -5.10 -7.92 6.45
CA LYS A 139 -5.44 -6.57 6.92
C LYS A 139 -4.47 -5.52 6.42
N GLU A 140 -3.18 -5.82 6.55
CA GLU A 140 -2.09 -4.93 6.20
C GLU A 140 -0.89 -5.78 5.78
N SER A 141 -0.12 -5.25 4.83
CA SER A 141 1.12 -5.85 4.36
C SER A 141 2.10 -4.74 4.01
N THR A 142 3.19 -4.67 4.76
CA THR A 142 4.32 -3.76 4.51
C THR A 142 5.41 -4.48 3.72
N ARG A 143 6.00 -3.78 2.76
CA ARG A 143 7.07 -4.25 1.88
C ARG A 143 8.22 -3.27 1.93
N ASN A 144 9.34 -3.73 2.45
CA ASN A 144 10.61 -3.01 2.38
C ASN A 144 11.42 -3.58 1.22
N GLY A 145 11.97 -2.71 0.39
CA GLY A 145 12.74 -3.13 -0.76
C GLY A 145 13.80 -2.13 -1.18
N ILE A 146 14.75 -2.64 -1.96
CA ILE A 146 15.85 -1.86 -2.52
C ILE A 146 15.65 -1.84 -4.04
N LEU A 147 15.53 -0.64 -4.61
CA LEU A 147 15.38 -0.46 -6.05
C LEU A 147 16.56 0.34 -6.62
N LEU A 148 17.41 -0.34 -7.37
CA LEU A 148 18.54 0.28 -8.07
C LEU A 148 18.06 1.20 -9.20
N ILE A 149 18.41 2.48 -9.13
CA ILE A 149 18.22 3.47 -10.20
C ILE A 149 19.21 3.14 -11.33
N PRO A 150 18.77 2.95 -12.59
CA PRO A 150 19.71 2.75 -13.68
C PRO A 150 20.69 3.93 -13.81
N SER A 151 21.99 3.63 -13.93
CA SER A 151 23.06 4.64 -14.07
C SER A 151 22.99 5.44 -15.38
N THR A 152 22.17 5.00 -16.34
CA THR A 152 21.93 5.67 -17.62
C THR A 152 20.90 6.80 -17.53
N LEU A 153 20.23 6.96 -16.39
CA LEU A 153 19.23 8.01 -16.20
C LEU A 153 19.89 9.36 -15.96
N SER A 154 19.42 10.38 -16.68
CA SER A 154 19.90 11.74 -16.55
C SER A 154 19.31 12.45 -15.35
N GLN A 155 19.96 13.53 -14.91
CA GLN A 155 19.39 14.46 -13.94
C GLN A 155 17.98 14.91 -14.36
N GLY A 156 17.07 14.99 -13.39
CA GLY A 156 15.67 15.37 -13.62
C GLY A 156 14.72 14.76 -12.58
N SER A 157 13.43 14.99 -12.77
CA SER A 157 12.37 14.48 -11.90
C SER A 157 11.86 13.12 -12.37
N TYR A 158 11.60 12.25 -11.40
CA TYR A 158 11.20 10.87 -11.57
C TYR A 158 10.11 10.51 -10.55
N GLU A 159 9.38 9.45 -10.85
CA GLU A 159 8.30 8.94 -10.00
C GLU A 159 8.52 7.45 -9.79
N LEU A 160 8.45 6.99 -8.54
CA LEU A 160 8.29 5.59 -8.19
C LEU A 160 6.81 5.31 -7.95
N LYS A 161 6.17 4.64 -8.91
CA LYS A 161 4.76 4.28 -8.84
C LYS A 161 4.57 2.84 -8.38
N LEU A 162 3.73 2.66 -7.38
CA LEU A 162 3.18 1.38 -6.95
C LEU A 162 1.78 1.21 -7.55
N THR A 163 1.56 0.10 -8.26
CA THR A 163 0.22 -0.35 -8.68
C THR A 163 -0.06 -1.68 -7.97
N ALA A 164 -1.12 -1.73 -7.16
CA ALA A 164 -1.62 -2.97 -6.57
C ALA A 164 -2.88 -3.44 -7.32
N ALA A 165 -2.76 -4.53 -8.08
CA ALA A 165 -3.86 -5.13 -8.81
C ALA A 165 -4.46 -6.31 -8.03
N TYR A 166 -5.77 -6.29 -7.79
CA TYR A 166 -6.49 -7.32 -7.05
C TYR A 166 -7.86 -7.58 -7.70
N GLY A 167 -8.15 -8.84 -8.02
CA GLY A 167 -9.32 -9.18 -8.83
C GLY A 167 -9.34 -8.40 -10.16
N SER A 168 -10.38 -7.60 -10.39
CA SER A 168 -10.53 -6.69 -11.54
C SER A 168 -10.25 -5.22 -11.22
N LYS A 169 -9.83 -4.89 -10.00
CA LYS A 169 -9.57 -3.52 -9.53
C LYS A 169 -8.07 -3.27 -9.39
N THR A 170 -7.68 -1.99 -9.45
CA THR A 170 -6.31 -1.54 -9.21
C THR A 170 -6.33 -0.30 -8.34
N VAL A 171 -5.36 -0.19 -7.43
CA VAL A 171 -5.06 1.05 -6.71
C VAL A 171 -3.62 1.45 -6.99
N GLU A 172 -3.37 2.76 -7.06
CA GLU A 172 -2.04 3.30 -7.34
C GLU A 172 -1.61 4.27 -6.24
N SER A 173 -0.32 4.33 -6.00
CA SER A 173 0.34 5.31 -5.13
C SER A 173 1.69 5.66 -5.71
N SER A 174 2.14 6.89 -5.48
CA SER A 174 3.31 7.44 -6.17
C SER A 174 4.20 8.21 -5.21
N TYR A 175 5.50 8.03 -5.40
CA TYR A 175 6.55 8.72 -4.68
C TYR A 175 7.44 9.49 -5.66
N GLU A 176 7.50 10.81 -5.53
CA GLU A 176 8.31 11.67 -6.41
C GLU A 176 9.74 11.85 -5.88
N PHE A 177 10.72 11.78 -6.77
CA PHE A 177 12.13 12.02 -6.45
C PHE A 177 12.87 12.67 -7.62
N SER A 178 14.07 13.19 -7.36
CA SER A 178 14.95 13.78 -8.38
C SER A 178 16.27 13.03 -8.46
N ILE A 179 16.78 12.84 -9.68
CA ILE A 179 18.16 12.45 -9.91
C ILE A 179 18.98 13.72 -10.06
N ILE A 180 20.09 13.83 -9.32
CA ILE A 180 21.01 14.98 -9.36
C ILE A 180 22.39 14.55 -9.85
N ASN A 181 23.14 15.48 -10.46
CA ASN A 181 24.55 15.30 -10.76
C ASN A 181 25.41 16.02 -9.70
N VAL A 182 26.23 15.28 -8.96
CA VAL A 182 27.27 15.87 -8.10
C VAL A 182 28.49 16.21 -8.96
N GLN A 183 28.35 17.17 -9.88
CA GLN A 183 29.54 17.83 -10.39
C GLN A 183 30.11 18.67 -9.23
N ARG A 184 31.16 18.14 -8.59
CA ARG A 184 31.96 18.85 -7.59
C ARG A 184 32.58 20.09 -8.23
N ASN A 185 31.93 21.24 -8.12
CA ASN A 185 32.59 22.52 -8.30
C ASN A 185 33.53 22.76 -7.11
N VAL A 186 34.76 22.25 -7.24
CA VAL A 186 35.91 22.75 -6.48
C VAL A 186 36.26 24.11 -7.08
N SER A 187 36.02 25.15 -6.28
CA SER A 187 36.48 26.53 -6.35
C SER A 187 37.28 26.97 -7.60
N GLN A 188 36.71 27.90 -8.37
CA GLN A 188 37.47 28.95 -9.05
C GLN A 188 36.79 30.30 -8.80
N PRO A 189 37.47 31.28 -8.17
CA PRO A 189 36.93 32.64 -8.05
C PRO A 189 37.19 33.39 -9.37
N THR A 190 36.14 33.75 -10.09
CA THR A 190 36.20 34.67 -11.24
C THR A 190 34.96 35.57 -11.22
N PRO A 191 35.00 36.77 -11.82
CA PRO A 191 34.68 38.02 -11.15
C PRO A 191 33.20 38.38 -11.30
N THR A 192 32.70 39.10 -10.31
CA THR A 192 31.34 39.65 -10.25
C THR A 192 30.99 40.49 -11.48
N VAL A 193 30.09 39.96 -12.30
CA VAL A 193 29.15 40.76 -13.10
C VAL A 193 27.83 40.78 -12.30
N PRO A 194 27.23 41.95 -12.01
CA PRO A 194 26.03 42.03 -11.19
C PRO A 194 24.82 41.52 -11.97
N VAL A 195 24.47 40.25 -11.79
CA VAL A 195 23.18 39.72 -12.23
C VAL A 195 22.17 40.05 -11.14
N ILE A 196 21.19 40.88 -11.50
CA ILE A 196 20.03 41.21 -10.67
C ILE A 196 19.27 39.89 -10.41
N PRO A 197 19.11 39.44 -9.15
CA PRO A 197 18.36 38.25 -8.85
C PRO A 197 16.86 38.51 -9.05
N THR A 198 16.24 37.86 -10.04
CA THR A 198 14.79 37.69 -10.04
C THR A 198 14.43 36.63 -9.01
N THR A 199 13.98 37.10 -7.85
CA THR A 199 13.39 36.31 -6.78
C THR A 199 12.23 35.47 -7.35
N PRO A 200 12.24 34.12 -7.24
CA PRO A 200 11.02 33.36 -7.48
C PRO A 200 10.00 33.76 -6.41
N THR A 201 8.83 34.21 -6.85
CA THR A 201 7.74 34.65 -5.99
C THR A 201 7.36 33.51 -5.03
N PRO A 202 7.33 33.74 -3.70
CA PRO A 202 6.97 32.71 -2.73
C PRO A 202 5.55 32.18 -3.00
N PRO A 203 5.30 30.86 -2.82
CA PRO A 203 3.94 30.31 -2.86
C PRO A 203 3.06 31.04 -1.84
N LYS A 204 1.90 31.55 -2.27
CA LYS A 204 0.92 32.27 -1.41
C LYS A 204 0.15 31.36 -0.43
N ASP A 205 0.57 30.12 -0.27
CA ASP A 205 -0.01 29.17 0.67
C ASP A 205 0.78 29.22 1.99
N ASN A 206 0.12 29.18 3.15
CA ASN A 206 0.75 29.32 4.47
C ASN A 206 1.08 27.96 5.13
N THR A 207 1.09 26.90 4.34
CA THR A 207 1.43 25.53 4.76
C THR A 207 2.85 25.41 5.33
N PHE A 208 3.09 24.33 6.07
CA PHE A 208 4.42 24.01 6.60
C PHE A 208 5.47 23.96 5.48
N GLY A 209 5.14 23.29 4.37
CA GLY A 209 6.04 23.14 3.22
C GLY A 209 6.44 24.47 2.58
N SER A 210 5.50 25.37 2.31
CA SER A 210 5.80 26.67 1.70
C SER A 210 6.69 27.55 2.59
N ARG A 211 6.43 27.55 3.91
CA ARG A 211 7.25 28.25 4.90
C ARG A 211 8.65 27.65 5.02
N LEU A 212 8.75 26.32 5.03
CA LEU A 212 10.03 25.62 5.07
C LEU A 212 10.88 25.94 3.83
N ILE A 213 10.28 25.93 2.63
CA ILE A 213 10.95 26.32 1.38
C ILE A 213 11.48 27.76 1.47
N ALA A 214 10.66 28.69 1.98
CA ALA A 214 11.08 30.09 2.14
C ALA A 214 12.29 30.22 3.09
N ILE A 215 12.26 29.54 4.23
CA ILE A 215 13.39 29.53 5.19
C ILE A 215 14.64 28.91 4.54
N LYS A 216 14.49 27.76 3.87
CA LYS A 216 15.58 27.07 3.16
C LYS A 216 16.25 27.96 2.11
N GLN A 217 15.48 28.77 1.38
CA GLN A 217 16.04 29.71 0.40
C GLN A 217 16.76 30.90 1.06
N GLN A 218 16.20 31.43 2.15
CA GLN A 218 16.77 32.60 2.83
C GLN A 218 18.07 32.28 3.57
N VAL A 219 18.19 31.09 4.16
CA VAL A 219 19.33 30.73 5.02
C VAL A 219 20.68 30.70 4.29
N THR A 220 20.67 30.52 2.97
CA THR A 220 21.89 30.56 2.13
C THR A 220 22.58 31.92 2.21
N ASN A 221 21.80 33.01 2.20
CA ASN A 221 22.33 34.38 2.20
C ASN A 221 22.18 35.06 3.57
N ASN A 222 21.33 34.53 4.45
CA ASN A 222 21.12 35.04 5.80
C ASN A 222 21.00 33.88 6.79
N PRO A 223 22.10 33.45 7.44
CA PRO A 223 22.08 32.36 8.42
C PRO A 223 21.07 32.56 9.56
N THR A 224 20.76 33.81 9.93
CA THR A 224 19.79 34.11 10.99
C THR A 224 18.36 33.76 10.63
N ALA A 225 18.06 33.57 9.33
CA ALA A 225 16.76 33.10 8.87
C ALA A 225 16.41 31.70 9.42
N ALA A 226 17.41 30.91 9.84
CA ALA A 226 17.16 29.63 10.51
C ALA A 226 16.34 29.78 11.81
N ASN A 227 16.37 30.94 12.47
CA ASN A 227 15.54 31.21 13.65
C ASN A 227 14.04 31.20 13.34
N ASP A 228 13.66 31.32 12.06
CA ASP A 228 12.26 31.23 11.66
C ASP A 228 11.71 29.80 11.79
N CYS A 229 12.57 28.78 11.94
CA CYS A 229 12.14 27.44 12.35
C CYS A 229 11.37 27.48 13.69
N GLU A 230 11.75 28.36 14.63
CA GLU A 230 11.05 28.48 15.92
C GLU A 230 9.61 28.94 15.81
N LYS A 231 9.23 29.53 14.67
CA LYS A 231 7.87 29.98 14.38
C LYS A 231 6.94 28.82 13.99
N PHE A 232 7.43 27.58 13.87
CA PHE A 232 6.58 26.41 13.70
C PHE A 232 5.94 25.97 15.03
N THR A 233 4.74 25.43 14.95
CA THR A 233 3.94 25.14 16.16
C THR A 233 4.31 23.80 16.78
N SER A 234 4.63 22.77 15.99
CA SER A 234 5.03 21.46 16.51
C SER A 234 6.55 21.31 16.59
N THR A 235 7.01 20.60 17.61
CA THR A 235 8.42 20.22 17.78
C THR A 235 8.95 19.44 16.57
N GLU A 236 8.12 18.56 16.00
CA GLU A 236 8.45 17.79 14.79
C GLU A 236 8.77 18.73 13.60
N GLN A 237 7.92 19.74 13.35
CA GLN A 237 8.15 20.71 12.29
C GLN A 237 9.42 21.53 12.50
N LYS A 238 9.74 21.90 13.74
CA LYS A 238 10.99 22.58 14.09
C LYS A 238 12.21 21.71 13.80
N ASN A 239 12.16 20.45 14.23
CA ASN A 239 13.24 19.48 14.03
C ASN A 239 13.48 19.20 12.54
N ILE A 240 12.40 18.99 11.77
CA ILE A 240 12.47 18.85 10.30
C ILE A 240 13.08 20.10 9.66
N CYS A 241 12.67 21.29 10.10
CA CYS A 241 13.23 22.55 9.61
C CYS A 241 14.74 22.64 9.83
N TYR A 242 15.22 22.42 11.05
CA TYR A 242 16.65 22.48 11.36
C TYR A 242 17.45 21.39 10.62
N SER A 243 16.92 20.18 10.51
CA SER A 243 17.56 19.10 9.73
C SER A 243 17.67 19.46 8.25
N THR A 244 16.60 20.04 7.67
CA THR A 244 16.58 20.47 6.26
C THR A 244 17.58 21.59 6.00
N ILE A 245 17.71 22.53 6.94
CA ILE A 245 18.69 23.61 6.86
C ILE A 245 20.11 23.07 6.97
N ALA A 246 20.37 22.15 7.92
CA ALA A 246 21.67 21.52 8.10
C ALA A 246 22.13 20.89 6.80
N ASP A 247 21.25 20.09 6.19
CA ASP A 247 21.49 19.40 4.93
C ASP A 247 21.76 20.38 3.77
N HIS A 248 20.83 21.31 3.55
CA HIS A 248 20.90 22.29 2.47
C HIS A 248 22.15 23.18 2.51
N THR A 249 22.56 23.57 3.72
CA THR A 249 23.72 24.46 3.91
C THR A 249 25.03 23.72 4.13
N SER A 250 24.98 22.39 4.24
CA SER A 250 26.12 21.56 4.66
C SER A 250 26.75 22.04 5.98
N LYS A 251 25.94 22.58 6.91
CA LYS A 251 26.40 23.07 8.22
C LYS A 251 25.85 22.21 9.35
N VAL A 252 26.69 21.32 9.87
CA VAL A 252 26.34 20.38 10.95
C VAL A 252 25.87 21.06 12.25
N SER A 253 26.25 22.31 12.47
CA SER A 253 25.83 23.08 13.65
C SER A 253 24.32 23.23 13.77
N TYR A 254 23.58 23.18 12.65
CA TYR A 254 22.11 23.22 12.72
C TYR A 254 21.50 21.93 13.28
N CYS A 255 22.18 20.79 13.17
CA CYS A 255 21.75 19.56 13.87
C CYS A 255 21.78 19.75 15.39
N ASP A 256 22.66 20.61 15.92
CA ASP A 256 22.74 20.88 17.36
C ASP A 256 21.44 21.50 17.91
N LEU A 257 20.65 22.18 17.05
CA LEU A 257 19.38 22.84 17.36
C LEU A 257 18.16 21.90 17.36
N ILE A 258 18.33 20.67 16.89
CA ILE A 258 17.26 19.66 16.90
C ILE A 258 17.07 19.16 18.33
N SER A 259 15.81 19.15 18.78
CA SER A 259 15.44 18.77 20.15
C SER A 259 15.20 17.27 20.32
N ASP A 260 14.67 16.61 19.29
CA ASP A 260 14.45 15.16 19.30
C ASP A 260 15.77 14.42 19.06
N VAL A 261 16.13 13.53 19.98
CA VAL A 261 17.42 12.82 19.96
C VAL A 261 17.57 11.94 18.73
N TYR A 262 16.49 11.26 18.31
CA TYR A 262 16.52 10.37 17.15
C TYR A 262 16.68 11.16 15.84
N VAL A 263 15.92 12.25 15.68
CA VAL A 263 16.06 13.13 14.51
C VAL A 263 17.42 13.81 14.49
N LYS A 264 17.95 14.19 15.65
CA LYS A 264 19.27 14.82 15.80
C LYS A 264 20.41 13.87 15.40
N ASP A 265 20.38 12.64 15.90
CA ASP A 265 21.39 11.63 15.58
C ASP A 265 21.36 11.28 14.09
N ASN A 266 20.17 11.16 13.49
CA ASN A 266 20.01 10.99 12.04
C ASN A 266 20.53 12.20 11.23
N CYS A 267 20.32 13.43 11.72
CA CYS A 267 20.89 14.62 11.12
C CYS A 267 22.43 14.55 11.10
N TYR A 268 23.08 14.15 12.21
CA TYR A 268 24.53 13.95 12.22
C TYR A 268 24.96 12.83 11.27
N LEU A 269 24.24 11.71 11.24
CA LEU A 269 24.60 10.57 10.40
C LEU A 269 24.68 10.92 8.91
N ALA A 270 23.81 11.82 8.43
CA ALA A 270 23.88 12.32 7.05
C ALA A 270 25.23 12.99 6.71
N PHE A 271 25.88 13.63 7.68
CA PHE A 271 27.22 14.21 7.50
C PHE A 271 28.34 13.17 7.61
N VAL A 272 28.16 12.11 8.41
CA VAL A 272 29.10 10.99 8.50
C VAL A 272 29.22 10.29 7.15
N ILE A 273 28.08 10.05 6.48
CA ILE A 273 28.02 9.43 5.15
C ILE A 273 28.72 10.30 4.10
N ARG A 274 28.78 11.62 4.30
CA ARG A 274 29.52 12.58 3.46
C ARG A 274 31.00 12.71 3.84
N GLY A 275 31.50 11.85 4.74
CA GLY A 275 32.90 11.78 5.14
C GLY A 275 33.25 12.61 6.38
N ASN A 276 32.31 13.32 7.01
CA ASN A 276 32.58 14.05 8.24
C ASN A 276 32.45 13.12 9.46
N THR A 277 33.33 12.13 9.55
CA THR A 277 33.32 11.11 10.62
C THR A 277 33.72 11.67 11.99
N GLN A 278 34.24 12.90 12.07
CA GLN A 278 34.63 13.54 13.33
C GLN A 278 33.44 13.87 14.25
N ILE A 279 32.22 13.83 13.73
CA ILE A 279 31.00 14.14 14.49
C ILE A 279 30.41 12.92 15.21
N CYS A 280 30.99 11.72 15.08
CA CYS A 280 30.50 10.51 15.77
C CYS A 280 30.35 10.70 17.28
N ASP A 281 31.19 11.55 17.86
CA ASP A 281 31.15 11.80 19.30
C ASP A 281 29.89 12.58 19.73
N LYS A 282 29.23 13.29 18.80
CA LYS A 282 27.96 14.01 19.01
C LYS A 282 26.72 13.12 18.95
N ILE A 283 26.83 11.90 18.44
CA ILE A 283 25.71 10.94 18.37
C ILE A 283 25.46 10.37 19.77
N ASN A 284 24.19 10.34 20.17
CA ASN A 284 23.75 9.91 21.50
C ASN A 284 23.40 8.43 21.54
N ASP A 285 22.65 7.93 20.56
CA ASP A 285 22.27 6.53 20.49
C ASP A 285 23.50 5.64 20.34
N ASN A 286 23.66 4.69 21.27
CA ASN A 286 24.85 3.85 21.34
C ASN A 286 25.03 2.99 20.09
N SER A 287 23.94 2.49 19.50
CA SER A 287 24.02 1.62 18.32
C SER A 287 24.44 2.41 17.07
N THR A 288 23.88 3.61 16.90
CA THR A 288 24.19 4.55 15.82
C THR A 288 25.62 5.09 15.98
N LYS A 289 26.04 5.36 17.22
CA LYS A 289 27.40 5.78 17.54
C LYS A 289 28.43 4.70 17.23
N LEU A 290 28.12 3.44 17.56
CA LEU A 290 28.97 2.30 17.21
C LEU A 290 29.15 2.19 15.69
N TYR A 291 28.05 2.26 14.93
CA TYR A 291 28.10 2.26 13.47
C TYR A 291 28.95 3.43 12.93
N CYS A 292 28.73 4.64 13.44
CA CYS A 292 29.51 5.82 13.06
C CYS A 292 31.01 5.61 13.32
N ASN A 293 31.36 5.06 14.49
CA ASN A 293 32.75 4.79 14.86
C ASN A 293 33.40 3.76 13.93
N GLN A 294 32.65 2.75 13.47
CA GLN A 294 33.16 1.81 12.46
C GLN A 294 33.48 2.53 11.14
N VAL A 295 32.59 3.42 10.67
CA VAL A 295 32.86 4.25 9.48
C VAL A 295 34.08 5.15 9.69
N ARG A 296 34.21 5.76 10.88
CA ARG A 296 35.39 6.57 11.27
C ARG A 296 36.68 5.76 11.20
N LEU A 297 36.67 4.52 11.66
CA LEU A 297 37.84 3.63 11.61
C LEU A 297 38.25 3.30 10.17
N VAL A 298 37.28 2.97 9.30
CA VAL A 298 37.56 2.72 7.87
C VAL A 298 38.19 3.94 7.21
N GLU A 299 37.66 5.13 7.49
CA GLU A 299 38.21 6.39 6.95
C GLU A 299 39.65 6.63 7.41
N LEU A 300 39.93 6.44 8.70
CA LEU A 300 41.28 6.56 9.25
C LEU A 300 42.24 5.54 8.62
N MET A 301 41.81 4.29 8.45
CA MET A 301 42.61 3.26 7.77
C MET A 301 42.95 3.68 6.34
N ASN A 302 41.98 4.18 5.58
CA ASN A 302 42.23 4.68 4.23
C ASN A 302 43.24 5.84 4.24
N GLN A 303 43.14 6.78 5.17
CA GLN A 303 44.09 7.90 5.30
C GLN A 303 45.52 7.41 5.57
N TYR A 304 45.71 6.48 6.49
CA TYR A 304 47.04 5.91 6.78
C TYR A 304 47.57 5.03 5.65
N TYR A 305 46.70 4.33 4.94
CA TYR A 305 47.07 3.58 3.74
C TYR A 305 47.65 4.51 2.66
N GLN A 306 47.01 5.65 2.39
CA GLN A 306 47.54 6.65 1.44
C GLN A 306 48.88 7.26 1.86
N GLN A 307 49.23 7.18 3.16
CA GLN A 307 50.50 7.64 3.72
C GLN A 307 51.57 6.53 3.75
N ASN A 308 51.29 5.34 3.21
CA ASN A 308 52.13 4.14 3.36
C ASN A 308 52.42 3.77 4.83
N ASN A 309 51.52 4.13 5.77
CA ASN A 309 51.67 3.79 7.18
C ASN A 309 50.96 2.47 7.50
N THR A 310 51.55 1.35 7.05
CA THR A 310 50.98 0.01 7.19
C THR A 310 50.81 -0.43 8.65
N GLU A 311 51.71 -0.03 9.55
CA GLU A 311 51.60 -0.33 10.98
C GLU A 311 50.29 0.21 11.57
N LYS A 312 49.95 1.46 11.24
CA LYS A 312 48.73 2.08 11.76
C LYS A 312 47.46 1.49 11.14
N VAL A 313 47.52 1.05 9.88
CA VAL A 313 46.40 0.33 9.23
C VAL A 313 46.13 -0.98 9.95
N ILE A 314 47.17 -1.76 10.28
CA ILE A 314 47.05 -3.03 11.02
C ILE A 314 46.51 -2.80 12.45
N GLU A 315 47.00 -1.76 13.12
CA GLU A 315 46.52 -1.38 14.45
C GLU A 315 45.00 -1.08 14.43
N LEU A 316 44.54 -0.30 13.45
CA LEU A 316 43.13 0.06 13.31
C LEU A 316 42.25 -1.12 12.87
N SER A 317 42.74 -2.00 11.98
CA SER A 317 41.98 -3.19 11.53
C SER A 317 41.72 -4.18 12.67
N SER A 318 42.63 -4.25 13.65
CA SER A 318 42.45 -5.10 14.85
C SER A 318 41.24 -4.71 15.71
N GLN A 319 40.73 -3.49 15.56
CA GLN A 319 39.58 -2.98 16.33
C GLN A 319 38.23 -3.49 15.81
N PHE A 320 38.15 -3.98 14.56
CA PHE A 320 36.92 -4.54 14.01
C PHE A 320 36.61 -5.94 14.57
N GLU A 321 37.64 -6.76 14.77
CA GLU A 321 37.51 -8.16 15.17
C GLU A 321 38.66 -8.56 16.11
N PRO A 322 38.60 -8.20 17.42
CA PRO A 322 39.68 -8.48 18.36
C PRO A 322 40.00 -9.98 18.50
N ASN A 323 39.07 -10.86 18.12
CA ASN A 323 39.24 -12.31 18.19
C ASN A 323 40.06 -12.90 17.02
N LEU A 324 40.21 -12.22 15.87
CA LEU A 324 41.04 -12.72 14.77
C LEU A 324 42.54 -12.52 15.01
N TYR A 325 42.93 -11.47 15.75
CA TYR A 325 44.33 -11.09 15.94
C TYR A 325 45.01 -11.78 17.13
N ASN A 326 44.26 -12.43 18.02
CA ASN A 326 44.80 -13.20 19.15
C ASN A 326 45.20 -14.64 18.79
N SER A 327 44.97 -15.08 17.56
CA SER A 327 45.58 -16.27 16.98
C SER A 327 46.69 -15.83 16.03
N ASN A 328 47.94 -16.19 16.34
CA ASN A 328 49.12 -15.97 15.50
C ASN A 328 48.76 -16.12 14.00
N PRO A 329 48.72 -15.03 13.20
CA PRO A 329 48.43 -15.16 11.78
C PRO A 329 49.66 -15.78 11.14
N ILE A 330 49.57 -17.06 10.79
CA ILE A 330 50.46 -17.65 9.80
C ILE A 330 50.15 -16.91 8.50
N PRO A 331 51.11 -16.23 7.87
CA PRO A 331 50.85 -15.55 6.60
C PRO A 331 50.60 -16.61 5.53
N GLU A 332 49.33 -16.92 5.28
CA GLU A 332 48.96 -17.58 4.02
C GLU A 332 49.13 -16.55 2.92
N ASN A 333 50.00 -16.84 1.96
CA ASN A 333 50.14 -16.07 0.73
C ASN A 333 48.77 -16.00 0.04
N TYR A 334 48.09 -14.85 0.14
CA TYR A 334 46.95 -14.56 -0.73
C TYR A 334 47.51 -14.16 -2.10
N GLU A 335 47.69 -15.14 -2.98
CA GLU A 335 47.80 -14.85 -4.41
C GLU A 335 46.44 -14.31 -4.89
N TYR A 336 46.37 -13.00 -5.15
CA TYR A 336 45.24 -12.39 -5.82
C TYR A 336 45.12 -12.97 -7.24
N THR A 337 44.25 -13.95 -7.44
CA THR A 337 43.89 -14.42 -8.78
C THR A 337 42.91 -13.43 -9.41
N TYR A 338 43.44 -12.35 -10.00
CA TYR A 338 42.67 -11.59 -10.99
C TYR A 338 42.60 -12.43 -12.27
N SER A 339 41.45 -13.06 -12.53
CA SER A 339 41.15 -13.65 -13.82
C SER A 339 41.02 -12.53 -14.87
N GLN A 340 42.07 -12.34 -15.65
CA GLN A 340 42.02 -11.59 -16.91
C GLN A 340 41.05 -12.30 -17.87
N PRO A 341 40.16 -11.57 -18.58
CA PRO A 341 39.38 -12.17 -19.66
C PRO A 341 40.28 -12.32 -20.88
N THR A 342 40.77 -13.53 -21.13
CA THR A 342 41.39 -13.89 -22.40
C THR A 342 40.41 -14.68 -23.26
N SER A 343 40.29 -14.22 -24.51
CA SER A 343 39.94 -14.97 -25.72
C SER A 343 38.63 -14.58 -26.39
N THR A 344 38.71 -13.55 -27.24
CA THR A 344 38.18 -13.62 -28.60
C THR A 344 38.64 -14.93 -29.25
N ASN A 345 37.71 -15.84 -29.53
CA ASN A 345 37.55 -16.51 -30.82
C ASN A 345 36.56 -17.69 -30.72
N ASP A 346 35.78 -17.77 -31.78
CA ASP A 346 35.00 -18.92 -32.25
C ASP A 346 33.74 -19.29 -31.45
N ILE A 347 32.57 -18.96 -32.00
CA ILE A 347 31.78 -19.89 -32.83
C ILE A 347 30.42 -19.22 -33.16
N ILE A 348 30.24 -18.99 -34.48
CA ILE A 348 29.05 -19.18 -35.34
C ILE A 348 27.66 -18.94 -34.73
#